data_AF-A0A951Z0I9-F1
#
_entry.id   AF-A0A951Z0I9-F1
#
_cell.length_a   1.000
_cell.length_b   1.000
_cell.length_c   1.000
_cell.angle_alpha   90.00
_cell.angle_beta   90.00
_cell.angle_gamma   90.00
#
_symmetry.space_group_name_H-M   'P 1'
#
loop_
_entity.id
_entity.type
_entity.pdbx_description
1 polymer ?
#
loop_
_entity_poly.entity_id
_entity_poly.type
_entity_poly.pdbx_seq_one_letter_code
_entity_poly.pdbx_strand_id
1 'polypeptide(L)' 'NEELSQVIDKANRVIKQIAEQEKYDIILQEAVFASPRVDITDKVLRALTNGKP' A
#
# COMPACT_ATOMS: atom_id res chain seq x y z
N ASN A 1 -3.44 -21.56 0.21
CA ASN A 1 -4.31 -20.94 -0.81
C ASN A 1 -3.43 -19.98 -1.60
N GLU A 2 -2.98 -20.37 -2.78
CA GLU A 2 -1.97 -19.64 -3.59
C GLU A 2 -2.43 -18.24 -4.01
N GLU A 3 -3.75 -18.07 -4.20
CA GLU A 3 -4.37 -16.80 -4.56
C GLU A 3 -4.10 -15.71 -3.51
N LEU A 4 -4.18 -16.05 -2.22
CA LEU A 4 -3.92 -15.10 -1.14
C LEU A 4 -2.47 -14.62 -1.14
N SER A 5 -1.52 -15.52 -1.42
CA SER A 5 -0.09 -15.16 -1.50
C SER A 5 0.17 -14.18 -2.64
N GLN A 6 -0.44 -14.42 -3.80
CA GLN A 6 -0.29 -13.53 -4.97
C GLN A 6 -0.81 -12.11 -4.70
N VAL A 7 -1.92 -11.98 -3.94
CA VAL A 7 -2.47 -10.68 -3.55
C VAL A 7 -1.52 -9.94 -2.62
N ILE A 8 -0.95 -10.63 -1.62
CA ILE A 8 0.02 -10.05 -0.68
C ILE A 8 1.28 -9.60 -1.42
N ASP A 9 1.81 -10.41 -2.33
CA ASP A 9 2.99 -10.07 -3.13
C ASP A 9 2.75 -8.87 -4.05
N LYS A 10 1.53 -8.72 -4.58
CA LYS A 10 1.14 -7.54 -5.37
C LYS A 10 1.04 -6.30 -4.47
N ALA A 11 0.42 -6.40 -3.30
CA ALA A 11 0.33 -5.31 -2.32
C ALA A 11 1.70 -4.80 -1.90
N ASN A 12 2.62 -5.70 -1.55
CA ASN A 12 3.98 -5.35 -1.14
C ASN A 12 4.75 -4.59 -2.23
N ARG A 13 4.60 -5.00 -3.50
CA ARG A 13 5.21 -4.28 -4.63
C ARG A 13 4.65 -2.88 -4.81
N VAL A 14 3.34 -2.73 -4.73
CA VAL A 14 2.68 -1.41 -4.84
C VAL A 14 3.08 -0.49 -3.69
N ILE A 15 3.12 -0.99 -2.46
CA ILE A 15 3.56 -0.23 -1.29
C ILE A 15 4.98 0.29 -1.50
N LYS A 16 5.90 -0.56 -1.99
CA LYS A 16 7.28 -0.18 -2.27
C LYS A 16 7.38 0.91 -3.35
N GLN A 17 6.62 0.78 -4.44
CA GLN A 17 6.58 1.79 -5.50
C GLN A 17 6.10 3.15 -4.99
N ILE A 18 5.04 3.16 -4.19
CA ILE A 18 4.52 4.39 -3.57
C ILE A 18 5.56 5.00 -2.64
N ALA A 19 6.20 4.18 -1.80
CA ALA A 19 7.23 4.64 -0.87
C ALA A 19 8.41 5.28 -1.60
N GLU A 20 8.89 4.68 -2.70
CA GLU A 20 9.98 5.23 -3.51
C GLU A 20 9.57 6.53 -4.23
N GLN A 21 8.38 6.57 -4.83
CA GLN A 21 7.87 7.73 -5.56
C GLN A 21 7.67 8.95 -4.65
N GLU A 22 7.17 8.72 -3.43
CA GLU A 22 6.87 9.78 -2.47
C GLU A 22 7.96 9.99 -1.42
N LYS A 23 9.08 9.24 -1.55
CA LYS A 23 10.27 9.35 -0.70
C LYS A 23 9.96 9.10 0.78
N TYR A 24 9.17 8.05 1.04
CA TYR A 24 8.95 7.57 2.40
C TYR A 24 10.13 6.70 2.83
N ASP A 25 10.66 6.96 4.02
CA ASP A 25 11.75 6.15 4.59
C ASP A 25 11.21 4.87 5.25
N ILE A 26 10.00 4.90 5.81
CA ILE A 26 9.40 3.80 6.58
C ILE A 26 7.90 3.71 6.32
N ILE A 27 7.38 2.49 6.20
CA ILE A 27 5.95 2.18 6.24
C ILE A 27 5.64 1.50 7.57
N LEU A 28 4.71 2.06 8.33
CA LEU A 28 4.27 1.49 9.60
C LEU A 28 3.00 0.64 9.39
N GLN A 29 2.98 -0.54 10.00
CA GLN A 29 1.81 -1.41 10.08
C GLN A 29 1.38 -1.53 11.55
N GLU A 30 0.14 -1.98 11.77
CA GLU A 30 -0.42 -2.21 13.12
C GLU A 30 -0.42 -0.96 14.04
N ALA A 31 -0.41 0.23 13.45
CA ALA A 31 -0.56 1.47 14.20
C ALA A 31 -1.96 1.56 14.82
N VAL A 32 -2.04 1.91 16.11
CA VAL A 32 -3.32 2.14 16.79
C VAL A 32 -4.08 3.33 16.20
N PHE A 33 -3.35 4.32 15.68
CA PHE A 33 -3.90 5.49 15.00
C PHE A 33 -2.92 6.03 13.96
N ALA A 34 -3.43 6.38 12.78
CA ALA A 34 -2.72 7.13 11.76
C ALA A 34 -3.60 8.31 11.32
N SER A 35 -3.06 9.52 11.28
CA SER A 35 -3.80 10.66 10.75
C SER A 35 -3.97 10.51 9.23
N PRO A 36 -5.07 11.00 8.62
CA PRO A 36 -5.27 10.92 7.16
C PRO A 36 -4.15 11.52 6.31
N ARG A 37 -3.34 12.41 6.89
CA ARG A 37 -2.18 13.03 6.23
C ARG A 37 -1.05 12.04 5.95
N VAL A 38 -0.94 10.96 6.74
CA VAL A 38 0.15 9.97 6.65
C VAL A 38 -0.36 8.58 6.26
N ASP A 39 -1.68 8.37 6.26
CA ASP A 39 -2.30 7.12 5.84
C ASP A 39 -2.28 7.00 4.32
N ILE A 40 -1.74 5.89 3.81
CA ILE A 40 -1.61 5.62 2.37
C ILE A 40 -2.53 4.48 1.90
N THR A 41 -3.41 3.97 2.76
CA THR A 41 -4.26 2.79 2.49
C THR A 41 -5.03 2.95 1.19
N ASP A 42 -5.76 4.06 1.03
CA ASP A 42 -6.53 4.34 -0.19
C ASP A 42 -5.65 4.44 -1.44
N LYS A 43 -4.44 4.99 -1.29
CA LYS A 43 -3.48 5.13 -2.39
C LYS A 43 -3.00 3.76 -2.86
N VAL A 44 -2.67 2.88 -1.93
CA VAL A 44 -2.29 1.48 -2.19
C VAL A 44 -3.45 0.74 -2.85
N LEU A 45 -4.68 0.87 -2.33
CA LEU A 45 -5.86 0.22 -2.89
C LEU A 45 -6.11 0.65 -4.35
N ARG A 46 -6.05 1.95 -4.64
CA ARG A 46 -6.23 2.49 -6.00
C ARG A 46 -5.14 2.01 -6.97
N ALA A 47 -3.91 1.91 -6.51
CA ALA A 47 -2.81 1.40 -7.31
C ALA A 47 -2.92 -0.12 -7.53
N LEU A 48 -3.47 -0.87 -6.58
CA LEU A 48 -3.70 -2.32 -6.72
C LEU A 48 -4.80 -2.67 -7.71
N THR A 49 -5.86 -1.86 -7.79
CA THR A 49 -7.02 -2.13 -8.64
C THR A 49 -6.84 -1.67 -10.09
N ASN A 50 -5.68 -1.10 -10.47
CA ASN A 50 -5.40 -0.55 -11.80
C ASN A 50 -6.53 0.37 -12.31
N GLY A 51 -6.69 1.54 -11.70
CA GLY A 51 -7.28 2.70 -12.37
C GLY A 51 -8.62 2.48 -13.08
N LYS A 52 -9.63 1.96 -12.37
CA LYS A 52 -11.02 2.24 -12.73
C LYS A 52 -11.79 2.75 -11.51
N PRO A 53 -12.68 3.74 -11.72
CA PRO A 53 -13.38 4.46 -10.67
C PRO A 53 -14.21 3.54 -9.78
#